data_AF-A0A382EQF8-F1
#
_entry.id   AF-A0A382EQF8-F1
#
_cell.length_a   1.000
_cell.length_b   1.000
_cell.length_c   1.000
_cell.angle_alpha   90.00
_cell.angle_beta   90.00
_cell.angle_gamma   90.00
#
_symmetry.space_group_name_H-M   'P 1'
#
loop_
_entity.id
_entity.type
_entity.pdbx_description
1 polymer ?
#
loop_
_entity_poly.entity_id
_entity_poly.type
_entity_poly.pdbx_seq_one_letter_code
_entity_poly.pdbx_strand_id
1 'polypeptide(L)'
;DSEFYGTRFFVDEIRDRLTSMTVEDVNAAIRRHLQAENLGVAIVTRDAEAFRDELLSGEPSGVTYNTEVAQEILAEDVEISGYPLVINSDRVRVKLVDEMFVDVN
;
A
#
# COMPACT_ATOMS: atom_id res chain seq x y z
N ASP A 1 -5.30 23.36 -20.48
CA ASP A 1 -4.07 22.75 -21.01
C ASP A 1 -4.18 22.13 -22.39
N SER A 2 -4.91 21.04 -22.65
CA SER A 2 -4.90 20.41 -24.00
C SER A 2 -5.32 21.35 -25.14
N GLU A 3 -6.32 22.20 -24.91
CA GLU A 3 -6.75 23.23 -25.85
C GLU A 3 -5.69 24.33 -26.07
N PHE A 4 -4.88 24.61 -25.05
CA PHE A 4 -3.80 25.61 -25.11
C PHE A 4 -2.57 25.10 -25.89
N TYR A 5 -2.30 23.78 -25.87
CA TYR A 5 -1.18 23.15 -26.58
C TYR A 5 -1.56 22.46 -27.90
N GLY A 6 -2.84 22.52 -28.32
CA GLY A 6 -3.31 21.89 -29.56
C GLY A 6 -3.20 20.37 -29.56
N THR A 7 -3.19 19.74 -28.39
CA THR A 7 -3.12 18.28 -28.24
C THR A 7 -4.52 17.69 -28.06
N ARG A 8 -4.67 16.39 -28.35
CA ARG A 8 -5.88 15.65 -27.96
C ARG A 8 -6.12 15.80 -26.46
N PHE A 9 -7.39 15.76 -26.05
CA PHE A 9 -7.72 15.77 -24.62
C PHE A 9 -7.02 14.62 -23.92
N PHE A 10 -6.19 14.94 -22.94
CA PHE A 10 -5.36 13.98 -22.22
C PHE A 10 -6.20 12.84 -21.60
N VAL A 11 -7.41 13.15 -21.16
CA VAL A 11 -8.36 12.18 -20.58
C VAL A 11 -8.77 11.12 -21.60
N ASP A 12 -9.01 11.50 -22.86
CA ASP A 12 -9.42 10.56 -23.91
C ASP A 12 -8.24 9.66 -24.31
N GLU A 13 -7.03 10.21 -24.38
CA GLU A 13 -5.82 9.41 -24.62
C GLU A 13 -5.57 8.37 -23.53
N ILE A 14 -5.76 8.74 -22.26
CA ILE A 14 -5.63 7.79 -21.14
C ILE A 14 -6.71 6.71 -21.24
N ARG A 15 -7.96 7.07 -21.56
CA ARG A 15 -9.05 6.10 -21.71
C ARG A 15 -8.75 5.08 -22.82
N ASP A 16 -8.28 5.54 -23.97
CA ASP A 16 -7.92 4.65 -25.10
C ASP A 16 -6.80 3.67 -24.70
N ARG A 17 -5.75 4.18 -24.04
CA ARG A 17 -4.62 3.36 -23.59
C ARG A 17 -5.02 2.35 -22.51
N LEU A 18 -5.89 2.74 -21.58
CA LEU A 18 -6.41 1.83 -20.56
C LEU A 18 -7.22 0.69 -21.18
N THR A 19 -8.01 0.98 -22.22
CA THR A 19 -8.87 -0.02 -22.89
C THR A 19 -8.05 -1.08 -23.61
N SER A 20 -6.90 -0.72 -24.17
CA SER A 20 -6.01 -1.66 -24.87
C SER A 20 -4.99 -2.36 -23.96
N MET A 21 -4.98 -2.07 -22.66
CA MET A 21 -3.94 -2.57 -21.75
C MET A 21 -4.11 -4.06 -21.45
N THR A 22 -3.00 -4.79 -21.50
CA THR A 22 -2.97 -6.23 -21.20
C THR A 22 -2.45 -6.51 -19.79
N VAL A 23 -2.68 -7.74 -19.31
CA VAL A 23 -2.10 -8.21 -18.03
C VAL A 23 -0.57 -8.25 -18.12
N GLU A 24 -0.03 -8.55 -19.30
CA GLU A 24 1.40 -8.52 -19.59
C GLU A 24 1.98 -7.11 -19.40
N ASP A 25 1.29 -6.07 -19.88
CA ASP A 25 1.71 -4.68 -19.73
C ASP A 25 1.74 -4.27 -18.26
N VAL A 26 0.71 -4.64 -17.49
CA VAL A 26 0.63 -4.38 -16.04
C VAL A 26 1.76 -5.09 -15.30
N ASN A 27 1.97 -6.37 -15.59
CA ASN A 27 3.03 -7.15 -14.96
C ASN A 27 4.43 -6.62 -15.33
N ALA A 28 4.62 -6.14 -16.55
CA ALA A 28 5.87 -5.49 -16.97
C ALA A 28 6.09 -4.17 -16.21
N ALA A 29 5.04 -3.38 -16.00
CA ALA A 29 5.11 -2.15 -15.22
C ALA A 29 5.43 -2.43 -13.74
N ILE A 30 4.77 -3.43 -13.12
CA ILE A 30 5.04 -3.87 -11.74
C ILE A 30 6.51 -4.22 -11.58
N ARG A 31 7.06 -5.08 -12.45
CA ARG A 31 8.49 -5.49 -12.38
C ARG A 31 9.46 -4.33 -12.60
N ARG A 32 9.06 -3.32 -13.38
CA ARG A 32 9.90 -2.16 -13.68
C ARG A 32 9.91 -1.12 -12.54
N HIS A 33 8.78 -0.97 -11.84
CA HIS A 33 8.56 0.19 -10.97
C HIS A 33 8.31 -0.16 -9.49
N LEU A 34 7.91 -1.38 -9.16
CA LEU A 34 7.66 -1.81 -7.78
C LEU A 34 8.79 -2.71 -7.29
N GLN A 35 9.17 -2.51 -6.04
CA GLN A 35 10.16 -3.31 -5.32
C GLN A 35 9.80 -3.32 -3.82
N ALA A 36 10.24 -4.35 -3.11
CA ALA A 36 9.96 -4.52 -1.68
C ALA A 36 11.17 -4.22 -0.77
N GLU A 37 12.37 -4.02 -1.33
CA GLU A 37 13.63 -3.88 -0.59
C GLU A 37 13.78 -2.54 0.17
N ASN A 38 13.20 -1.45 -0.36
CA ASN A 38 13.26 -0.10 0.22
C ASN A 38 11.89 0.57 0.10
N LEU A 39 10.87 -0.15 0.55
CA LEU A 39 9.49 0.33 0.61
C LEU A 39 9.29 1.25 1.81
N GLY A 40 8.69 2.42 1.60
CA GLY A 40 8.17 3.28 2.66
C GLY A 40 6.68 3.09 2.81
N VAL A 41 6.20 2.88 4.02
CA VAL A 41 4.77 2.71 4.33
C VAL A 41 4.33 3.78 5.32
N ALA A 42 3.21 4.45 5.03
CA ALA A 42 2.56 5.39 5.94
C ALA A 42 1.18 4.83 6.32
N ILE A 43 0.91 4.75 7.62
CA ILE A 43 -0.29 4.12 8.17
C ILE A 43 -0.99 5.12 9.08
N VAL A 44 -2.30 5.25 8.92
CA VAL A 44 -3.16 6.03 9.81
C VAL A 44 -3.93 5.04 10.68
N THR A 45 -3.71 5.09 11.99
CA THR A 45 -4.35 4.20 12.97
C THR A 45 -4.69 4.96 14.25
N ARG A 46 -5.62 4.44 15.05
CA ARG A 46 -6.04 5.04 16.32
C ARG A 46 -4.97 4.92 17.41
N ASP A 47 -4.28 3.78 17.46
CA ASP A 47 -3.25 3.49 18.47
C ASP A 47 -1.92 3.19 17.78
N ALA A 48 -1.21 4.26 17.40
CA ALA A 48 0.02 4.16 16.62
C ALA A 48 1.21 3.60 17.41
N GLU A 49 1.22 3.79 18.74
CA GLU A 49 2.26 3.26 19.62
C GLU A 49 2.10 1.74 19.78
N ALA A 50 0.90 1.26 20.13
CA ALA A 50 0.65 -0.18 20.22
C ALA A 50 0.87 -0.89 18.88
N PHE A 51 0.43 -0.27 17.79
CA PHE A 51 0.64 -0.81 16.44
C PHE A 51 2.13 -0.88 16.06
N ARG A 52 2.93 0.14 16.42
CA ARG A 52 4.38 0.09 16.22
C ARG A 52 4.99 -1.10 16.97
N ASP A 53 4.64 -1.25 18.24
CA ASP A 53 5.23 -2.28 19.10
C ASP A 53 4.87 -3.68 18.63
N GLU A 54 3.61 -3.91 18.21
CA GLU A 54 3.17 -5.15 17.58
C GLU A 54 3.93 -5.41 16.28
N LEU A 55 4.04 -4.42 15.40
CA LEU A 55 4.74 -4.55 14.12
C LEU A 55 6.24 -4.87 14.30
N LEU A 56 6.89 -4.29 15.31
CA LEU A 56 8.30 -4.53 15.62
C LEU A 56 8.54 -5.85 16.38
N SER A 57 7.52 -6.41 17.02
CA SER A 57 7.62 -7.70 17.72
C SER A 57 7.90 -8.85 16.75
N GLY A 58 7.38 -8.76 15.52
CA GLY A 58 7.45 -9.83 14.54
C GLY A 58 6.58 -11.04 14.89
N GLU A 59 5.69 -10.92 15.87
CA GLU A 59 4.71 -11.96 16.20
C GLU A 59 3.71 -12.14 15.05
N PRO A 60 3.24 -13.37 14.79
CA PRO A 60 2.29 -13.60 13.70
C PRO A 60 1.01 -12.78 13.85
N SER A 61 0.65 -12.04 12.81
CA SER A 61 -0.56 -11.23 12.82
C SER A 61 -1.81 -12.10 12.71
N GLY A 62 -2.78 -11.90 13.59
CA GLY A 62 -4.10 -12.53 13.46
C GLY A 62 -4.94 -11.85 12.37
N VAL A 63 -5.57 -12.63 11.49
CA VAL A 63 -6.54 -12.13 10.51
C VAL A 63 -7.94 -12.52 10.94
N THR A 64 -8.87 -11.56 10.95
CA THR A 64 -10.29 -11.81 11.24
C THR A 64 -11.14 -11.33 10.07
N TYR A 65 -11.96 -12.23 9.54
CA TYR A 65 -12.90 -11.93 8.48
C TYR A 65 -14.33 -11.84 9.02
N ASN A 66 -15.07 -10.89 8.47
CA ASN A 66 -16.47 -10.62 8.77
C ASN A 66 -17.45 -11.45 7.92
N THR A 67 -16.94 -12.28 7.01
CA THR A 67 -17.70 -13.21 6.16
C THR A 67 -16.96 -14.52 6.02
N GLU A 68 -17.65 -15.57 5.57
CA GLU A 68 -16.98 -16.82 5.19
C GLU A 68 -16.02 -16.56 4.02
N VAL A 69 -14.80 -17.10 4.15
CA VAL A 69 -13.73 -17.00 3.16
C VAL A 69 -13.36 -18.41 2.72
N ALA A 70 -12.98 -18.56 1.46
CA ALA A 70 -12.55 -19.83 0.90
C ALA A 70 -11.33 -20.41 1.65
N GLN A 71 -11.26 -21.74 1.76
CA GLN A 71 -10.18 -22.43 2.47
C GLN A 71 -8.79 -22.10 1.90
N GLU A 72 -8.70 -21.86 0.59
CA GLU A 72 -7.46 -21.52 -0.10
C GLU A 72 -6.87 -20.20 0.42
N ILE A 73 -7.71 -19.21 0.70
CA ILE A 73 -7.27 -17.91 1.25
C ILE A 73 -6.82 -18.07 2.70
N LEU A 74 -7.57 -18.85 3.49
CA LEU A 74 -7.19 -19.11 4.89
C LEU A 74 -5.85 -19.85 4.99
N ALA A 75 -5.55 -20.75 4.05
CA ALA A 75 -4.26 -21.41 3.96
C ALA A 75 -3.14 -20.42 3.60
N GLU A 76 -3.39 -19.52 2.65
CA GLU A 76 -2.45 -18.45 2.27
C GLU A 76 -2.16 -17.51 3.46
N ASP A 77 -3.17 -17.13 4.24
CA ASP A 77 -3.00 -16.29 5.43
C ASP A 77 -2.07 -16.94 6.46
N VAL A 78 -2.16 -18.27 6.64
CA VAL A 78 -1.25 -19.01 7.54
C VAL A 78 0.20 -18.89 7.05
N GLU A 79 0.43 -19.03 5.75
CA GLU A 79 1.77 -18.90 5.17
C GLU A 79 2.32 -17.47 5.30
N ILE A 80 1.49 -16.45 5.09
CA ILE A 80 1.89 -15.05 5.16
C ILE A 80 2.05 -14.56 6.60
N SER A 81 1.27 -15.08 7.55
CA SER A 81 1.25 -14.61 8.95
C SER A 81 2.62 -14.62 9.63
N GLY A 82 3.48 -15.59 9.30
CA GLY A 82 4.83 -15.71 9.84
C GLY A 82 5.92 -15.09 8.97
N TYR A 83 5.57 -14.36 7.91
CA TYR A 83 6.55 -13.82 6.97
C TYR A 83 7.41 -12.72 7.64
N PRO A 84 8.75 -12.84 7.64
CA PRO A 84 9.62 -11.89 8.31
C PRO A 84 9.68 -10.56 7.57
N LEU A 85 9.18 -9.49 8.19
CA LEU A 85 9.12 -8.15 7.58
C LEU A 85 10.43 -7.34 7.65
N VAL A 86 11.46 -7.84 8.35
CA VAL A 86 12.82 -7.23 8.48
C VAL A 86 12.79 -5.70 8.59
N ILE A 87 12.02 -5.19 9.56
CA ILE A 87 11.79 -3.76 9.72
C ILE A 87 12.98 -3.13 10.44
N ASN A 88 13.53 -2.06 9.85
CA ASN A 88 14.53 -1.25 10.52
C ASN A 88 13.84 -0.35 11.57
N SER A 89 13.97 -0.71 12.84
CA SER A 89 13.37 0.00 13.97
C SER A 89 13.76 1.48 14.02
N ASP A 90 14.98 1.84 13.63
CA ASP A 90 15.47 3.23 13.64
C ASP A 90 14.76 4.12 12.61
N ARG A 91 14.08 3.50 11.63
CA ARG A 91 13.32 4.19 10.58
C ARG A 91 11.82 4.24 10.86
N VAL A 92 11.35 3.72 11.98
CA VAL A 92 9.93 3.77 12.36
C VAL A 92 9.65 5.03 13.17
N ARG A 93 8.59 5.76 12.80
CA ARG A 93 8.21 7.04 13.44
C ARG A 93 6.71 7.10 13.62
N VAL A 94 6.29 7.44 14.83
CA VAL A 94 4.90 7.79 15.15
C VAL A 94 4.76 9.31 15.07
N LYS A 95 3.73 9.78 14.37
CA LYS A 95 3.37 11.19 14.25
C LYS A 95 1.93 11.40 14.66
N LEU A 96 1.72 12.25 15.66
CA LEU A 96 0.39 12.64 16.11
C LEU A 96 -0.25 13.59 15.10
N VAL A 97 -1.58 13.56 15.02
CA VAL A 97 -2.34 14.41 14.09
C VAL A 97 -2.07 15.89 14.33
N ASP A 98 -1.94 16.28 15.61
CA ASP A 98 -1.66 17.65 16.03
C ASP A 98 -0.26 18.16 15.58
N GLU A 99 0.67 17.25 15.28
CA GLU A 99 1.98 17.60 14.70
C GLU A 99 1.93 17.76 13.17
N MET A 100 0.90 17.20 12.52
CA MET A 100 0.79 17.13 11.06
C MET A 100 -0.04 18.27 10.49
N PHE A 101 -1.04 18.74 11.24
CA PHE A 101 -1.95 19.79 10.81
C PHE A 101 -1.84 20.97 11.76
N VAL A 102 -1.69 22.17 11.21
CA VAL A 102 -1.83 23.40 11.98
C VAL A 102 -3.30 23.77 12.06
N ASP A 103 -3.76 24.18 13.24
CA ASP A 103 -5.10 24.75 13.39
C ASP A 103 -5.20 26.02 12.55
N VAL A 104 -6.11 26.02 11.59
CA VAL A 104 -6.44 27.21 10.81
C VAL A 104 -7.62 27.88 11.52
N ASN A 105 -7.31 28.76 12.47
CA ASN A 105 -8.27 29.69 13.06
C ASN A 105 -8.40 30.96 12.21
#